data_AF-A0A3B9AJG3-F1
#
_entry.id   AF-A0A3B9AJG3-F1
#
_cell.length_a   1.000
_cell.length_b   1.000
_cell.length_c   1.000
_cell.angle_alpha   90.00
_cell.angle_beta   90.00
_cell.angle_gamma   90.00
#
_symmetry.space_group_name_H-M   'P 1'
#
loop_
_entity.id
_entity.type
_entity.pdbx_description
1 polymer ?
#
loop_
_entity_poly.entity_id
_entity_poly.type
_entity_poly.pdbx_seq_one_letter_code
_entity_poly.pdbx_strand_id
1 'polypeptide(L)'
;MLMCKQLLRFSSLLVAFSILMVSCDKDEDKVEESPLFQFLEDPAIMIDTVAQAADTWDYGFTFSPLKSGSIAHLAMKLPATGVFKVTLWDLSGSSPVALHAHNITSGEEHKIYRQDVAGIRVDAGMKYGISILANTFYRVTKAGGGAFTFPRTIGNIVVHDFHEAINNTSLASFPAETNDTRVAPCVDVIFIAD
;
A
#
# COMPACT_ATOMS: atom_id res chain seq x y z
N MET A 1 65.44 46.33 -12.53
CA MET A 1 65.21 44.88 -12.36
C MET A 1 64.51 44.40 -13.63
N LEU A 2 65.21 43.54 -14.39
CA LEU A 2 64.84 42.81 -15.61
C LEU A 2 63.48 43.06 -16.30
N MET A 3 63.55 43.57 -17.54
CA MET A 3 62.55 43.33 -18.59
C MET A 3 62.87 42.00 -19.30
N CYS A 4 61.88 41.10 -19.42
CA CYS A 4 61.92 39.85 -20.18
C CYS A 4 60.62 39.82 -21.02
N LYS A 5 60.68 40.19 -22.31
CA LYS A 5 60.72 39.31 -23.50
C LYS A 5 59.40 38.65 -23.90
N GLN A 6 59.08 38.87 -25.18
CA GLN A 6 58.39 37.99 -26.15
C GLN A 6 56.86 37.91 -26.05
N LEU A 7 56.10 38.48 -27.00
CA LEU A 7 55.80 37.95 -28.35
C LEU A 7 55.27 36.51 -28.31
N LEU A 8 53.98 36.31 -28.57
CA LEU A 8 53.49 35.58 -29.75
C LEU A 8 51.96 35.57 -29.86
N ARG A 9 51.52 35.51 -31.11
CA ARG A 9 50.16 35.51 -31.65
C ARG A 9 49.46 34.17 -31.44
N PHE A 10 48.14 34.17 -31.21
CA PHE A 10 47.22 33.04 -31.49
C PHE A 10 45.85 33.65 -31.83
N SER A 11 45.50 33.77 -33.12
CA SER A 11 44.80 32.78 -33.95
C SER A 11 43.31 32.66 -33.60
N SER A 12 42.47 33.25 -34.45
CA SER A 12 41.03 33.04 -34.52
C SER A 12 40.70 31.54 -34.58
N LEU A 13 39.75 31.10 -33.75
CA LEU A 13 38.95 29.91 -34.02
C LEU A 13 37.51 30.18 -33.56
N LEU A 14 36.64 30.37 -34.54
CA LEU A 14 35.20 30.51 -34.41
C LEU A 14 34.63 29.11 -34.14
N VAL A 15 34.26 28.80 -32.89
CA VAL A 15 33.64 27.51 -32.53
C VAL A 15 32.12 27.68 -32.49
N ALA A 16 31.45 26.89 -33.33
CA ALA A 16 30.02 26.87 -33.52
C ALA A 16 29.28 26.45 -32.23
N PHE A 17 28.25 27.22 -31.89
CA PHE A 17 27.33 26.97 -30.79
C PHE A 17 26.29 25.93 -31.23
N SER A 18 26.61 24.65 -31.04
CA SER A 18 25.64 23.56 -31.19
C SER A 18 24.83 23.46 -29.90
N ILE A 19 23.62 24.02 -29.89
CA ILE A 19 22.62 23.81 -28.85
C ILE A 19 22.15 22.35 -28.98
N LEU A 20 22.71 21.46 -28.17
CA LEU A 20 22.13 20.16 -27.89
C LEU A 20 20.85 20.41 -27.09
N MET A 21 19.69 20.38 -27.76
CA MET A 21 18.42 20.21 -27.07
C MET A 21 18.35 18.77 -26.57
N VAL A 22 18.91 18.54 -25.38
CA VAL A 22 18.60 17.36 -24.57
C VAL A 22 17.14 17.52 -24.16
N SER A 23 16.24 16.85 -24.89
CA SER A 23 14.89 16.55 -24.41
C SER A 23 15.07 15.60 -23.24
N CYS A 24 15.13 16.19 -22.05
CA CYS A 24 15.07 15.46 -20.80
C CYS A 24 13.59 15.13 -20.61
N ASP A 25 13.17 13.94 -21.05
CA ASP A 25 11.91 13.36 -20.59
C ASP A 25 12.01 13.29 -19.07
N LYS A 26 11.25 14.17 -18.41
CA LYS A 26 10.98 14.02 -16.99
C LYS A 26 9.98 12.87 -16.92
N ASP A 27 10.48 11.68 -16.63
CA ASP A 27 9.62 10.63 -16.09
C ASP A 27 8.92 11.24 -14.87
N GLU A 28 7.60 11.45 -14.97
CA GLU A 28 6.82 11.83 -13.79
C GLU A 28 6.86 10.64 -12.84
N ASP A 29 7.36 10.87 -11.62
CA ASP A 29 7.40 9.85 -10.59
C ASP A 29 5.97 9.33 -10.35
N LYS A 30 5.79 8.02 -10.52
CA LYS A 30 4.49 7.38 -10.28
C LYS A 30 4.08 7.55 -8.83
N VAL A 31 2.84 7.97 -8.59
CA VAL A 31 2.32 8.23 -7.25
C VAL A 31 1.86 6.93 -6.59
N GLU A 32 2.45 6.60 -5.43
CA GLU A 32 2.01 5.50 -4.58
C GLU A 32 0.83 5.90 -3.69
N GLU A 33 -0.18 5.04 -3.61
CA GLU A 33 -1.38 5.22 -2.79
C GLU A 33 -1.51 4.07 -1.77
N SER A 34 -1.71 4.41 -0.49
CA SER A 34 -1.84 3.47 0.64
C SER A 34 -3.20 3.68 1.31
N PRO A 35 -4.30 3.26 0.66
CA PRO A 35 -5.66 3.66 1.05
C PRO A 35 -6.08 3.11 2.41
N LEU A 36 -5.62 1.92 2.82
CA LEU A 36 -6.10 1.29 4.05
C LEU A 36 -5.41 1.81 5.30
N PHE A 37 -4.14 2.22 5.21
CA PHE A 37 -3.46 2.87 6.33
C PHE A 37 -3.94 4.28 6.59
N GLN A 38 -4.49 4.98 5.59
CA GLN A 38 -5.13 6.27 5.81
C GLN A 38 -6.35 6.20 6.76
N PHE A 39 -6.96 5.02 6.95
CA PHE A 39 -7.98 4.86 7.99
C PHE A 39 -7.44 5.10 9.39
N LEU A 40 -6.17 4.78 9.66
CA LEU A 40 -5.54 4.97 10.98
C LEU A 40 -5.23 6.43 11.29
N GLU A 41 -5.34 7.32 10.29
CA GLU A 41 -5.02 8.74 10.42
C GLU A 41 -6.27 9.60 10.69
N ASP A 42 -7.46 9.01 10.62
CA ASP A 42 -8.72 9.72 10.81
C ASP A 42 -8.91 10.13 12.29
N PRO A 43 -8.96 11.44 12.61
CA PRO A 43 -9.02 11.90 14.00
C PRO A 43 -10.34 11.54 14.71
N ALA A 44 -11.35 11.08 13.97
CA ALA A 44 -12.63 10.64 14.53
C ALA A 44 -12.64 9.17 14.97
N ILE A 45 -11.49 8.48 14.95
CA ILE A 45 -11.37 7.09 15.39
C ILE A 45 -10.72 6.97 16.76
N MET A 46 -11.05 5.89 17.46
CA MET A 46 -10.39 5.44 18.67
C MET A 46 -9.66 4.13 18.36
N ILE A 47 -8.41 4.04 18.77
CA ILE A 47 -7.56 2.87 18.57
C ILE A 47 -7.27 2.22 19.91
N ASP A 48 -7.59 0.94 20.01
CA ASP A 48 -7.15 0.06 21.08
C ASP A 48 -6.23 -1.01 20.50
N THR A 49 -5.26 -1.47 21.30
CA THR A 49 -4.26 -2.45 20.88
C THR A 49 -4.57 -3.81 21.49
N VAL A 50 -4.76 -4.82 20.65
CA VAL A 50 -4.87 -6.22 21.07
C VAL A 50 -3.56 -6.92 20.76
N ALA A 51 -2.68 -7.02 21.76
CA ALA A 51 -1.37 -7.64 21.59
C ALA A 51 -1.46 -9.14 21.29
N GLN A 52 -2.45 -9.84 21.85
CA GLN A 52 -2.70 -11.26 21.59
C GLN A 52 -4.18 -11.61 21.85
N ALA A 53 -4.84 -12.17 20.85
CA ALA A 53 -6.18 -12.75 20.91
C ALA A 53 -6.10 -14.27 21.13
N ALA A 54 -7.22 -14.85 21.60
CA ALA A 54 -7.32 -16.30 21.84
C ALA A 54 -7.24 -17.13 20.56
N ASP A 55 -7.80 -16.59 19.47
CA ASP A 55 -7.84 -17.21 18.15
C ASP A 55 -6.98 -16.43 17.15
N THR A 56 -6.61 -17.11 16.06
CA THR A 56 -6.04 -16.44 14.89
C THR A 56 -7.17 -16.07 13.95
N TRP A 57 -7.13 -14.85 13.41
CA TRP A 57 -8.17 -14.30 12.57
C TRP A 57 -7.59 -13.90 11.22
N ASP A 58 -8.39 -14.04 10.17
CA ASP A 58 -8.20 -13.30 8.93
C ASP A 58 -8.90 -11.95 9.08
N TYR A 59 -8.15 -10.87 8.89
CA TYR A 59 -8.66 -9.51 8.81
C TYR A 59 -8.40 -8.96 7.42
N GLY A 60 -9.38 -8.34 6.77
CA GLY A 60 -9.19 -7.84 5.43
C GLY A 60 -10.15 -6.75 5.01
N PHE A 61 -9.86 -6.14 3.88
CA PHE A 61 -10.74 -5.15 3.24
C PHE A 61 -11.01 -5.58 1.82
N THR A 62 -12.22 -5.27 1.33
CA THR A 62 -12.51 -5.31 -0.10
C THR A 62 -12.42 -3.92 -0.70
N PHE A 63 -11.95 -3.85 -1.94
CA PHE A 63 -11.74 -2.59 -2.63
C PHE A 63 -11.91 -2.72 -4.14
N SER A 64 -12.07 -1.58 -4.81
CA SER A 64 -12.05 -1.47 -6.27
C SER A 64 -11.24 -0.25 -6.71
N PRO A 65 -10.34 -0.40 -7.69
CA PRO A 65 -9.71 0.75 -8.32
C PRO A 65 -10.71 1.59 -9.11
N LEU A 66 -10.60 2.91 -9.03
CA LEU A 66 -11.29 3.87 -9.90
C LEU A 66 -10.58 4.02 -11.26
N LYS A 67 -9.28 3.75 -11.29
CA LYS A 67 -8.45 3.65 -12.50
C LYS A 67 -7.74 2.31 -12.50
N SER A 68 -7.49 1.74 -13.68
CA SER A 68 -6.59 0.60 -13.78
C SER A 68 -5.20 1.02 -13.33
N GLY A 69 -4.45 0.09 -12.75
CA GLY A 69 -3.09 0.33 -12.28
C GLY A 69 -2.38 -0.96 -11.89
N SER A 70 -1.41 -0.85 -11.01
CA SER A 70 -0.73 -2.00 -10.43
C SER A 70 -0.63 -1.91 -8.92
N ILE A 71 -0.66 -3.07 -8.27
CA ILE A 71 -0.26 -3.21 -6.88
C ILE A 71 1.25 -3.47 -6.89
N ALA A 72 2.02 -2.54 -6.33
CA ALA A 72 3.48 -2.60 -6.27
C ALA A 72 3.97 -3.30 -4.99
N HIS A 73 3.24 -3.11 -3.87
CA HIS A 73 3.60 -3.72 -2.60
C HIS A 73 2.35 -4.20 -1.84
N LEU A 74 2.52 -5.27 -1.08
CA LEU A 74 1.63 -5.60 0.03
C LEU A 74 2.25 -5.03 1.30
N ALA A 75 1.44 -4.47 2.19
CA ALA A 75 1.95 -3.85 3.41
C ALA A 75 1.18 -4.32 4.65
N MET A 76 1.84 -4.25 5.80
CA MET A 76 1.21 -4.48 7.10
C MET A 76 1.74 -3.50 8.15
N LYS A 77 0.91 -3.26 9.16
CA LYS A 77 1.27 -2.52 10.38
C LYS A 77 0.57 -3.20 11.56
N LEU A 78 1.34 -3.67 12.53
CA LEU A 78 0.82 -4.47 13.64
C LEU A 78 1.43 -4.03 14.98
N PRO A 79 0.69 -4.19 16.09
CA PRO A 79 1.22 -3.97 17.44
C PRO A 79 1.98 -5.21 17.97
N ALA A 80 2.75 -5.86 17.10
CA ALA A 80 3.51 -7.07 17.44
C ALA A 80 4.67 -7.27 16.47
N THR A 81 5.70 -7.96 16.96
CA THR A 81 6.76 -8.53 16.13
C THR A 81 6.38 -9.95 15.70
N GLY A 82 6.90 -10.43 14.58
CA GLY A 82 6.60 -11.77 14.07
C GLY A 82 6.56 -11.86 12.55
N VAL A 83 6.06 -12.98 12.04
CA VAL A 83 5.89 -13.22 10.61
C VAL A 83 4.41 -13.45 10.32
N PHE A 84 3.84 -12.63 9.44
CA PHE A 84 2.41 -12.64 9.18
C PHE A 84 2.14 -12.86 7.69
N LYS A 85 1.15 -13.70 7.41
CA LYS A 85 0.74 -14.02 6.03
C LYS A 85 -0.25 -12.98 5.54
N VAL A 86 0.13 -12.24 4.50
CA VAL A 86 -0.72 -11.28 3.79
C VAL A 86 -1.10 -11.85 2.42
N THR A 87 -2.37 -11.77 2.05
CA THR A 87 -2.88 -12.32 0.79
C THR A 87 -3.72 -11.30 0.04
N LEU A 88 -3.38 -11.07 -1.24
CA LEU A 88 -4.15 -10.31 -2.21
C LEU A 88 -5.09 -11.26 -2.97
N TRP A 89 -6.32 -10.81 -3.18
CA TRP A 89 -7.42 -11.61 -3.72
C TRP A 89 -8.08 -10.94 -4.91
N ASP A 90 -8.43 -11.74 -5.90
CA ASP A 90 -9.45 -11.42 -6.90
C ASP A 90 -10.81 -11.87 -6.37
N LEU A 91 -11.74 -10.94 -6.28
CA LEU A 91 -13.11 -11.14 -5.80
C LEU A 91 -14.16 -10.83 -6.88
N SER A 92 -13.73 -10.72 -8.14
CA SER A 92 -14.62 -10.40 -9.26
C SER A 92 -15.45 -11.60 -9.73
N GLY A 93 -14.98 -12.81 -9.44
CA GLY A 93 -15.67 -14.07 -9.76
C GLY A 93 -16.70 -14.52 -8.71
N SER A 94 -17.24 -15.72 -8.91
CA SER A 94 -18.17 -16.37 -7.97
C SER A 94 -17.51 -16.89 -6.69
N SER A 95 -16.18 -16.90 -6.63
CA SER A 95 -15.42 -17.34 -5.46
C SER A 95 -14.10 -16.57 -5.38
N PRO A 96 -13.61 -16.25 -4.17
CA PRO A 96 -12.32 -15.60 -3.99
C PRO A 96 -11.16 -16.44 -4.58
N VAL A 97 -10.25 -15.79 -5.29
CA VAL A 97 -9.02 -16.40 -5.80
C VAL A 97 -7.82 -15.64 -5.24
N ALA A 98 -6.90 -16.35 -4.59
CA ALA A 98 -5.65 -15.74 -4.13
C ALA A 98 -4.77 -15.41 -5.34
N LEU A 99 -4.55 -14.12 -5.60
CA LEU A 99 -3.63 -13.65 -6.63
C LEU A 99 -2.19 -13.75 -6.15
N HIS A 100 -1.97 -13.47 -4.86
CA HIS A 100 -0.65 -13.43 -4.28
C HIS A 100 -0.70 -13.60 -2.77
N ALA A 101 0.22 -14.38 -2.20
CA ALA A 101 0.34 -14.54 -0.75
C ALA A 101 1.82 -14.48 -0.35
N HIS A 102 2.15 -13.67 0.64
CA HIS A 102 3.49 -13.56 1.19
C HIS A 102 3.50 -13.46 2.69
N ASN A 103 4.59 -13.96 3.27
CA ASN A 103 4.93 -13.73 4.66
C ASN A 103 5.73 -12.43 4.75
N ILE A 104 5.26 -11.47 5.56
CA ILE A 104 5.96 -10.22 5.84
C ILE A 104 6.45 -10.29 7.29
N THR A 105 7.71 -9.91 7.52
CA THR A 105 8.32 -9.90 8.86
C THR A 105 8.17 -8.53 9.51
N SER A 106 7.53 -8.50 10.69
CA SER A 106 7.49 -7.36 11.59
C SER A 106 8.64 -7.46 12.59
N GLY A 107 9.65 -6.60 12.45
CA GLY A 107 10.81 -6.55 13.36
C GLY A 107 10.59 -5.70 14.61
N GLU A 108 9.68 -4.73 14.53
CA GLU A 108 9.34 -3.76 15.57
C GLU A 108 7.84 -3.48 15.55
N GLU A 109 7.25 -3.31 16.73
CA GLU A 109 5.82 -3.00 16.85
C GLU A 109 5.50 -1.62 16.25
N HIS A 110 4.29 -1.47 15.71
CA HIS A 110 3.73 -0.23 15.17
C HIS A 110 4.46 0.36 13.96
N LYS A 111 5.44 -0.34 13.37
CA LYS A 111 6.08 0.03 12.11
C LYS A 111 5.32 -0.53 10.91
N ILE A 112 5.41 0.19 9.79
CA ILE A 112 4.93 -0.29 8.50
C ILE A 112 6.02 -1.17 7.89
N TYR A 113 5.65 -2.38 7.50
CA TYR A 113 6.48 -3.29 6.72
C TYR A 113 5.81 -3.55 5.37
N ARG A 114 6.61 -3.63 4.32
CA ARG A 114 6.14 -3.83 2.94
C ARG A 114 6.89 -5.01 2.31
N GLN A 115 6.20 -5.68 1.40
CA GLN A 115 6.76 -6.71 0.54
C GLN A 115 6.47 -6.34 -0.91
N ASP A 116 7.53 -6.19 -1.69
CA ASP A 116 7.44 -5.94 -3.13
C ASP A 116 6.73 -7.11 -3.81
N VAL A 117 5.84 -6.79 -4.73
CA VAL A 117 5.22 -7.74 -5.65
C VAL A 117 5.53 -7.31 -7.08
N ALA A 118 5.48 -8.24 -8.02
CA ALA A 118 5.85 -7.99 -9.42
C ALA A 118 4.79 -7.16 -10.20
N GLY A 119 4.32 -6.05 -9.63
CA GLY A 119 3.37 -5.11 -10.25
C GLY A 119 2.08 -5.79 -10.69
N ILE A 120 1.32 -6.36 -9.74
CA ILE A 120 0.11 -7.11 -10.06
C ILE A 120 -0.92 -6.17 -10.67
N ARG A 121 -1.29 -6.41 -11.93
CA ARG A 121 -2.27 -5.62 -12.66
C ARG A 121 -3.64 -5.73 -12.01
N VAL A 122 -4.28 -4.58 -11.81
CA VAL A 122 -5.67 -4.50 -11.35
C VAL A 122 -6.45 -3.55 -12.26
N ASP A 123 -7.70 -3.90 -12.55
CA ASP A 123 -8.54 -3.19 -13.50
C ASP A 123 -9.57 -2.30 -12.80
N ALA A 124 -9.86 -1.16 -13.41
CA ALA A 124 -10.89 -0.24 -12.93
C ALA A 124 -12.24 -0.95 -12.73
N GLY A 125 -12.88 -0.70 -11.59
CA GLY A 125 -14.19 -1.24 -11.25
C GLY A 125 -14.22 -2.71 -10.82
N MET A 126 -13.12 -3.45 -10.98
CA MET A 126 -13.05 -4.84 -10.52
C MET A 126 -12.93 -4.92 -9.00
N LYS A 127 -13.48 -5.98 -8.40
CA LYS A 127 -13.46 -6.17 -6.94
C LYS A 127 -12.27 -7.02 -6.54
N TYR A 128 -11.48 -6.49 -5.62
CA TYR A 128 -10.32 -7.16 -5.03
C TYR A 128 -10.46 -7.17 -3.51
N GLY A 129 -9.62 -7.98 -2.88
CA GLY A 129 -9.48 -8.01 -1.43
C GLY A 129 -8.04 -8.11 -1.00
N ILE A 130 -7.73 -7.65 0.20
CA ILE A 130 -6.46 -7.87 0.87
C ILE A 130 -6.74 -8.37 2.28
N SER A 131 -6.07 -9.42 2.73
CA SER A 131 -6.23 -9.94 4.08
C SER A 131 -4.90 -10.27 4.73
N ILE A 132 -4.91 -10.31 6.06
CA ILE A 132 -3.80 -10.74 6.91
C ILE A 132 -4.28 -11.76 7.93
N LEU A 133 -3.51 -12.82 8.11
CA LEU A 133 -3.72 -13.81 9.17
C LEU A 133 -2.95 -13.38 10.41
N ALA A 134 -3.65 -13.01 11.47
CA ALA A 134 -3.05 -12.52 12.71
C ALA A 134 -3.92 -12.81 13.94
N ASN A 135 -3.27 -13.03 15.08
CA ASN A 135 -3.91 -13.03 16.41
C ASN A 135 -3.60 -11.74 17.19
N THR A 136 -3.10 -10.72 16.52
CA THR A 136 -2.71 -9.43 17.08
C THR A 136 -3.15 -8.34 16.11
N PHE A 137 -3.72 -7.25 16.62
CA PHE A 137 -4.35 -6.24 15.77
C PHE A 137 -4.66 -4.94 16.50
N TYR A 138 -4.93 -3.90 15.73
CA TYR A 138 -5.59 -2.68 16.21
C TYR A 138 -7.09 -2.88 16.16
N ARG A 139 -7.76 -2.69 17.29
CA ARG A 139 -9.21 -2.54 17.33
C ARG A 139 -9.53 -1.07 17.11
N VAL A 140 -10.00 -0.73 15.92
CA VAL A 140 -10.36 0.63 15.54
C VAL A 140 -11.87 0.78 15.58
N THR A 141 -12.35 1.80 16.28
CA THR A 141 -13.78 2.11 16.44
C THR A 141 -14.03 3.59 16.20
N LYS A 142 -15.27 3.97 15.89
CA LYS A 142 -15.64 5.39 15.75
C LYS A 142 -15.82 6.04 17.12
N ALA A 143 -15.30 7.25 17.29
CA ALA A 143 -15.59 8.05 18.48
C ALA A 143 -17.11 8.21 18.65
N GLY A 144 -17.61 7.96 19.86
CA GLY A 144 -19.05 7.96 20.15
C GLY A 144 -19.80 6.66 19.82
N GLY A 145 -19.13 5.60 19.33
CA GLY A 145 -19.68 4.24 19.28
C GLY A 145 -20.60 3.92 18.09
N GLY A 146 -20.48 4.65 16.97
CA GLY A 146 -21.23 4.38 15.75
C GLY A 146 -20.51 3.46 14.75
N ALA A 147 -21.21 3.10 13.67
CA ALA A 147 -20.64 2.38 12.55
C ALA A 147 -19.80 3.29 11.63
N PHE A 148 -18.78 2.70 11.01
CA PHE A 148 -18.07 3.23 9.86
C PHE A 148 -19.01 3.26 8.65
N THR A 149 -18.85 4.28 7.80
CA THR A 149 -19.62 4.39 6.56
C THR A 149 -18.76 3.90 5.42
N PHE A 150 -19.21 2.83 4.77
CA PHE A 150 -18.65 2.33 3.53
C PHE A 150 -19.71 2.37 2.40
N PRO A 151 -19.30 2.47 1.11
CA PRO A 151 -17.92 2.56 0.63
C PRO A 151 -17.28 3.93 0.93
N ARG A 152 -15.95 3.96 1.03
CA ARG A 152 -15.15 5.19 1.17
C ARG A 152 -14.14 5.28 0.03
N THR A 153 -14.14 6.39 -0.68
CA THR A 153 -13.12 6.68 -1.70
C THR A 153 -11.89 7.30 -1.06
N ILE A 154 -10.73 6.73 -1.33
CA ILE A 154 -9.43 7.17 -0.86
C ILE A 154 -8.49 7.15 -2.06
N GLY A 155 -8.16 8.34 -2.58
CA GLY A 155 -7.42 8.47 -3.83
C GLY A 155 -8.15 7.78 -4.99
N ASN A 156 -7.46 6.92 -5.73
CA ASN A 156 -7.99 6.10 -6.82
C ASN A 156 -8.56 4.75 -6.35
N ILE A 157 -8.78 4.54 -5.06
CA ILE A 157 -9.32 3.28 -4.51
C ILE A 157 -10.65 3.54 -3.79
N VAL A 158 -11.66 2.74 -4.10
CA VAL A 158 -12.90 2.65 -3.33
C VAL A 158 -12.77 1.47 -2.37
N VAL A 159 -12.80 1.73 -1.08
CA VAL A 159 -12.80 0.70 -0.03
C VAL A 159 -14.25 0.38 0.31
N HIS A 160 -14.69 -0.86 0.08
CA HIS A 160 -16.10 -1.25 0.16
C HIS A 160 -16.52 -1.78 1.52
N ASP A 161 -15.71 -2.63 2.15
CA ASP A 161 -16.09 -3.28 3.41
C ASP A 161 -14.84 -3.77 4.14
N PHE A 162 -14.89 -3.80 5.46
CA PHE A 162 -13.98 -4.58 6.30
C PHE A 162 -14.58 -5.97 6.55
N HIS A 163 -13.73 -6.98 6.50
CA HIS A 163 -14.08 -8.38 6.69
C HIS A 163 -13.21 -9.05 7.76
N GLU A 164 -13.81 -9.90 8.59
CA GLU A 164 -13.12 -10.72 9.58
C GLU A 164 -13.65 -12.15 9.63
N ALA A 165 -12.81 -13.11 10.01
CA ALA A 165 -13.23 -14.47 10.33
C ALA A 165 -12.16 -15.18 11.17
N ILE A 166 -12.58 -16.05 12.09
CA ILE A 166 -11.65 -16.95 12.77
C ILE A 166 -11.05 -17.92 11.74
N ASN A 167 -9.72 -18.03 11.71
CA ASN A 167 -9.01 -18.99 10.88
C ASN A 167 -7.86 -19.66 11.65
N ASN A 168 -8.20 -20.71 12.38
CA ASN A 168 -7.23 -21.57 13.07
C ASN A 168 -6.65 -22.68 12.18
N THR A 169 -7.08 -22.78 10.92
CA THR A 169 -6.66 -23.84 9.98
C THR A 169 -5.48 -23.44 9.10
N SER A 170 -5.18 -22.13 9.03
CA SER A 170 -4.19 -21.54 8.12
C SER A 170 -4.47 -21.75 6.63
N LEU A 171 -5.62 -22.32 6.26
CA LEU A 171 -6.07 -22.42 4.87
C LEU A 171 -6.32 -21.03 4.31
N ALA A 172 -5.99 -20.83 3.03
CA ALA A 172 -6.21 -19.55 2.37
C ALA A 172 -7.70 -19.40 2.03
N SER A 173 -8.39 -18.49 2.70
CA SER A 173 -9.74 -18.02 2.37
C SER A 173 -9.86 -16.53 2.64
N PHE A 174 -10.57 -15.79 1.79
CA PHE A 174 -10.94 -14.42 2.13
C PHE A 174 -12.01 -14.44 3.24
N PRO A 175 -11.89 -13.61 4.29
CA PRO A 175 -12.87 -13.57 5.38
C PRO A 175 -14.26 -13.15 4.86
N ALA A 176 -15.30 -13.87 5.28
CA ALA A 176 -16.64 -13.70 4.72
C ALA A 176 -17.53 -12.74 5.53
N GLU A 177 -17.27 -12.55 6.82
CA GLU A 177 -18.14 -11.74 7.69
C GLU A 177 -17.73 -10.27 7.61
N THR A 178 -18.69 -9.38 7.38
CA THR A 178 -18.45 -7.93 7.40
C THR A 178 -18.62 -7.37 8.80
N ASN A 179 -17.84 -6.34 9.14
CA ASN A 179 -18.00 -5.60 10.39
C ASN A 179 -17.76 -4.11 10.15
N ASP A 180 -18.77 -3.29 10.47
CA ASP A 180 -18.73 -1.85 10.33
C ASP A 180 -18.66 -1.11 11.68
N THR A 181 -18.77 -1.81 12.81
CA THR A 181 -18.70 -1.18 14.15
C THR A 181 -17.29 -1.20 14.74
N ARG A 182 -16.46 -2.14 14.29
CA ARG A 182 -15.02 -2.22 14.59
C ARG A 182 -14.28 -2.73 13.35
N VAL A 183 -13.09 -2.20 13.12
CA VAL A 183 -12.23 -2.61 12.00
C VAL A 183 -10.80 -2.82 12.47
N ALA A 184 -10.02 -3.61 11.72
CA ALA A 184 -8.62 -3.89 11.98
C ALA A 184 -7.77 -3.59 10.72
N PRO A 185 -7.42 -2.33 10.45
CA PRO A 185 -6.63 -1.90 9.29
C PRO A 185 -5.14 -2.20 9.49
N CYS A 186 -4.82 -3.48 9.62
CA CYS A 186 -3.47 -3.99 9.84
C CYS A 186 -2.73 -4.30 8.53
N VAL A 187 -3.40 -4.12 7.39
CA VAL A 187 -2.92 -4.52 6.06
C VAL A 187 -3.27 -3.44 5.04
N ASP A 188 -2.43 -3.29 4.01
CA ASP A 188 -2.65 -2.37 2.90
C ASP A 188 -2.13 -2.93 1.57
N VAL A 189 -2.60 -2.34 0.48
CA VAL A 189 -2.01 -2.45 -0.86
C VAL A 189 -1.39 -1.12 -1.23
N ILE A 190 -0.19 -1.13 -1.78
CA ILE A 190 0.41 0.08 -2.34
C ILE A 190 0.09 0.11 -3.84
N PHE A 191 -0.90 0.92 -4.18
CA PHE A 191 -1.44 1.04 -5.53
C PHE A 191 -0.77 2.17 -6.30
N ILE A 192 -0.56 1.94 -7.60
CA ILE A 192 -0.06 2.93 -8.55
C ILE A 192 -1.03 2.96 -9.73
N ALA A 193 -1.71 4.08 -9.93
CA ALA A 193 -2.57 4.30 -11.09
C ALA A 193 -1.74 4.43 -12.38
N ASP A 194 -2.33 4.02 -13.52
CA ASP A 194 -1.78 4.35 -14.85
C ASP A 194 -2.07 5.79 -15.30
#